data_AF-A0AAD9MP46-F1
#
_entry.id   AF-A0AAD9MP46-F1
#
_cell.length_a   1.000
_cell.length_b   1.000
_cell.length_c   1.000
_cell.angle_alpha   90.00
_cell.angle_beta   90.00
_cell.angle_gamma   90.00
#
_symmetry.space_group_name_H-M   'P 1'
#
loop_
_entity.id
_entity.type
_entity.pdbx_description
1 polymer ?
#
loop_
_entity_poly.entity_id
_entity_poly.type
_entity_poly.pdbx_seq_one_letter_code
_entity_poly.pdbx_strand_id
1 'polypeptide(L)'
;MVLMKNYRALAKGNLTALVVSTAAAGYAAGSPSQIDWAGMGWVSAGTALCSASAAALNQIYEVETDRLMRRTAARPLPSGRMGRAHAAAFAAATGLAGVALLHQKTNTLTAGLGAANIFLYAGIYTPLKTVSVANTWVGAVVGAIPPLMGWAAATGGLDIGAAILGLGLYFWQLPHFMALAWISRKDYAGGGHRMLPLIDPSGKRVAAVALRNCLYLFPLGMLASWVGATSPYFAYESAFITAGLMLCAASFLAAPTTPNARVLFRASLLHLPVFMAAYIVHRRPNTNPDRLALVRDQLRLLGIDIGPLLERLFGWKETEAAAEAGAVEADAEPAARGTSLFGWHMDADSISPPVSVLFAPQLGARRGVPDPSKHADGG
;
A
#
# COMPACT_ATOMS: atom_id res chain seq x y z
N MET A 1 7.58 10.44 33.61
CA MET A 1 8.21 10.15 32.29
C MET A 1 8.43 8.67 32.00
N VAL A 2 8.74 7.81 32.99
CA VAL A 2 8.97 6.36 32.81
C VAL A 2 7.70 5.59 32.41
N LEU A 3 6.55 5.89 33.03
CA LEU A 3 5.28 5.22 32.76
C LEU A 3 4.83 5.36 31.30
N MET A 4 4.88 6.58 30.75
CA MET A 4 4.52 6.85 29.35
C MET A 4 5.43 6.12 28.37
N LYS A 5 6.73 5.99 28.68
CA LYS A 5 7.67 5.19 27.87
C LYS A 5 7.29 3.70 27.89
N ASN A 6 6.86 3.17 29.04
CA ASN A 6 6.42 1.78 29.16
C ASN A 6 5.16 1.50 28.34
N TYR A 7 4.13 2.35 28.41
CA TYR A 7 2.92 2.18 27.61
C TYR A 7 3.16 2.39 26.11
N ARG A 8 3.97 3.37 25.72
CA ARG A 8 4.36 3.54 24.31
C ARG A 8 5.10 2.30 23.78
N ALA A 9 5.95 1.68 24.61
CA ALA A 9 6.63 0.44 24.27
C ALA A 9 5.66 -0.76 24.22
N LEU A 10 4.70 -0.84 25.14
CA LEU A 10 3.66 -1.87 25.16
C LEU A 10 2.79 -1.80 23.90
N ALA A 11 2.32 -0.60 23.57
CA ALA A 11 1.52 -0.33 22.38
C ALA A 11 2.33 -0.39 21.07
N LYS A 12 3.67 -0.55 21.12
CA LYS A 12 4.55 -0.44 19.94
C LYS A 12 4.30 0.84 19.13
N GLY A 13 4.32 2.00 19.81
CA GLY A 13 3.83 3.27 19.24
C GLY A 13 4.34 3.65 17.85
N ASN A 14 5.60 3.35 17.49
CA ASN A 14 6.10 3.63 16.13
C ASN A 14 5.43 2.73 15.06
N LEU A 15 5.19 1.45 15.38
CA LEU A 15 4.47 0.54 14.49
C LEU A 15 2.99 0.92 14.41
N THR A 16 2.38 1.28 15.54
CA THR A 16 1.00 1.77 15.57
C THR A 16 0.83 3.04 14.75
N ALA A 17 1.79 3.98 14.80
CA ALA A 17 1.75 5.18 13.97
C ALA A 17 1.72 4.84 12.47
N LEU A 18 2.51 3.86 12.02
CA LEU A 18 2.48 3.39 10.64
C LEU A 18 1.13 2.75 10.27
N VAL A 19 0.58 1.91 11.15
CA VAL A 19 -0.74 1.28 10.98
C VAL A 19 -1.87 2.32 10.91
N VAL A 20 -1.80 3.35 11.75
CA VAL A 20 -2.75 4.47 11.73
C VAL A 20 -2.61 5.28 10.46
N SER A 21 -1.38 5.52 9.99
CA SER A 21 -1.12 6.27 8.75
C SER A 21 -1.71 5.56 7.53
N THR A 22 -1.65 4.22 7.48
CA THR A 22 -2.23 3.46 6.37
C THR A 22 -3.75 3.40 6.43
N ALA A 23 -4.35 3.37 7.63
CA ALA A 23 -5.80 3.55 7.78
C ALA A 23 -6.25 4.95 7.38
N ALA A 24 -5.52 6.00 7.79
CA ALA A 24 -5.81 7.37 7.37
C ALA A 24 -5.69 7.53 5.84
N ALA A 25 -4.67 6.92 5.21
CA ALA A 25 -4.55 6.90 3.75
C ALA A 25 -5.74 6.18 3.09
N GLY A 26 -6.19 5.04 3.64
CA GLY A 26 -7.40 4.35 3.17
C GLY A 26 -8.66 5.20 3.29
N TYR A 27 -8.81 5.95 4.38
CA TYR A 27 -9.93 6.87 4.60
C TYR A 27 -9.92 8.01 3.59
N ALA A 28 -8.77 8.67 3.44
CA ALA A 28 -8.58 9.72 2.45
C ALA A 28 -8.90 9.19 1.05
N ALA A 29 -8.34 8.03 0.68
CA ALA A 29 -8.59 7.36 -0.60
C ALA A 29 -10.08 7.11 -0.89
N GLY A 30 -10.81 6.57 0.09
CA GLY A 30 -12.24 6.27 -0.04
C GLY A 30 -13.17 7.49 0.10
N SER A 31 -12.66 8.65 0.50
CA SER A 31 -13.49 9.85 0.74
C SER A 31 -14.06 10.44 -0.57
N PRO A 32 -15.12 11.25 -0.51
CA PRO A 32 -15.55 12.10 -1.63
C PRO A 32 -14.53 13.22 -1.90
N SER A 33 -14.90 14.26 -2.66
CA SER A 33 -13.98 15.36 -3.03
C SER A 33 -13.38 16.07 -1.81
N GLN A 34 -14.21 16.36 -0.82
CA GLN A 34 -13.79 16.89 0.48
C GLN A 34 -13.53 15.73 1.46
N ILE A 35 -12.39 15.79 2.15
CA ILE A 35 -12.05 14.83 3.21
C ILE A 35 -12.65 15.36 4.51
N ASP A 36 -13.48 14.53 5.16
CA ASP A 36 -13.88 14.79 6.55
C ASP A 36 -12.72 14.48 7.49
N TRP A 37 -12.00 15.53 7.90
CA TRP A 37 -10.88 15.43 8.82
C TRP A 37 -11.28 14.91 10.20
N ALA A 38 -12.52 15.15 10.64
CA ALA A 38 -13.01 14.65 11.92
C ALA A 38 -13.23 13.14 11.85
N GLY A 39 -13.92 12.66 10.82
CA GLY A 39 -14.08 11.24 10.51
C GLY A 39 -12.74 10.51 10.36
N MET A 40 -11.78 11.12 9.65
CA MET A 40 -10.43 10.57 9.54
C MET A 40 -9.71 10.51 10.90
N GLY A 41 -9.93 11.51 11.76
CA GLY A 41 -9.44 11.53 13.14
C GLY A 41 -10.02 10.39 13.98
N TRP A 42 -11.33 10.11 13.86
CA TRP A 42 -12.00 9.03 14.58
C TRP A 42 -11.51 7.65 14.16
N VAL A 43 -11.41 7.37 12.85
CA VAL A 43 -10.87 6.08 12.38
C VAL A 43 -9.41 5.91 12.79
N SER A 44 -8.62 6.98 12.78
CA SER A 44 -7.22 6.97 13.21
C SER A 44 -7.10 6.64 14.70
N ALA A 45 -7.91 7.28 15.55
CA ALA A 45 -7.92 7.04 16.99
C ALA A 45 -8.41 5.62 17.33
N GLY A 46 -9.50 5.17 16.71
CA GLY A 46 -10.01 3.81 16.90
C GLY A 46 -9.01 2.74 16.46
N THR A 47 -8.39 2.93 15.29
CA THR A 47 -7.32 2.06 14.78
C THR A 47 -6.11 2.04 15.70
N ALA A 48 -5.71 3.19 16.27
CA ALA A 48 -4.61 3.27 17.21
C ALA A 48 -4.87 2.44 18.47
N LEU A 49 -6.09 2.52 19.01
CA LEU A 49 -6.52 1.75 20.18
C LEU A 49 -6.57 0.24 19.89
N CYS A 50 -7.15 -0.17 18.76
CA CYS A 50 -7.14 -1.58 18.33
C CYS A 50 -5.70 -2.10 18.13
N SER A 51 -4.82 -1.31 17.50
CA SER A 51 -3.41 -1.65 17.31
C SER A 51 -2.66 -1.78 18.64
N ALA A 52 -2.90 -0.87 19.58
CA ALA A 52 -2.30 -0.92 20.91
C ALA A 52 -2.74 -2.17 21.69
N SER A 53 -4.02 -2.54 21.59
CA SER A 53 -4.56 -3.78 22.17
C SER A 53 -3.88 -5.02 21.60
N ALA A 54 -3.84 -5.14 20.28
CA ALA A 54 -3.20 -6.25 19.59
C ALA A 54 -1.69 -6.35 19.91
N ALA A 55 -1.00 -5.21 20.00
CA ALA A 55 0.41 -5.14 20.37
C ALA A 55 0.66 -5.58 21.84
N ALA A 56 -0.21 -5.18 22.76
CA ALA A 56 -0.14 -5.59 24.16
C ALA A 56 -0.39 -7.10 24.32
N LEU A 57 -1.43 -7.64 23.68
CA LEU A 57 -1.70 -9.08 23.66
C LEU A 57 -0.51 -9.86 23.08
N ASN A 58 0.04 -9.41 21.96
CA ASN A 58 1.22 -10.04 21.36
C ASN A 58 2.41 -10.08 22.33
N GLN A 59 2.68 -9.01 23.10
CA GLN A 59 3.73 -9.03 24.12
C GLN A 59 3.42 -9.96 25.30
N ILE A 60 2.15 -10.18 25.63
CA ILE A 60 1.73 -11.14 26.66
C ILE A 60 1.99 -12.58 26.18
N TYR A 61 1.70 -12.88 24.91
CA TYR A 61 1.99 -14.20 24.34
C TYR A 61 3.49 -14.46 24.19
N GLU A 62 4.27 -13.45 23.81
CA GLU A 62 5.70 -13.60 23.47
C GLU A 62 6.65 -13.41 24.65
N VAL A 63 6.20 -13.31 25.90
CA VAL A 63 7.07 -12.99 27.05
C VAL A 63 8.32 -13.86 27.10
N GLU A 64 8.17 -15.19 26.96
CA GLU A 64 9.30 -16.11 27.12
C GLU A 64 10.20 -16.14 25.89
N THR A 65 9.62 -16.12 24.69
CA THR A 65 10.38 -15.99 23.44
C THR A 65 11.17 -14.68 23.39
N ASP A 66 10.56 -13.57 23.81
CA ASP A 66 11.20 -12.26 23.78
C ASP A 66 12.39 -12.15 24.74
N ARG A 67 12.36 -12.87 25.87
CA ARG A 67 13.51 -12.93 26.80
C ARG A 67 14.76 -13.52 26.15
N LEU A 68 14.60 -14.41 25.16
CA LEU A 68 15.70 -15.08 24.47
C LEU A 68 16.29 -14.24 23.32
N MET A 69 15.65 -13.13 22.95
CA MET A 69 16.04 -12.31 21.80
C MET A 69 16.60 -10.96 22.24
N ARG A 70 17.85 -10.66 21.84
CA ARG A 70 18.53 -9.38 22.18
C ARG A 70 17.69 -8.14 21.85
N ARG A 71 16.94 -8.18 20.73
CA ARG A 71 16.09 -7.07 20.27
C ARG A 71 14.88 -6.81 21.18
N THR A 72 14.35 -7.83 21.85
CA THR A 72 13.04 -7.76 22.51
C THR A 72 13.08 -8.08 24.00
N ALA A 73 14.20 -8.58 24.52
CA ALA A 73 14.43 -8.83 25.95
C ALA A 73 14.25 -7.57 26.82
N ALA A 74 14.49 -6.38 26.25
CA ALA A 74 14.29 -5.11 26.94
C ALA A 74 12.82 -4.62 26.94
N ARG A 75 11.86 -5.34 26.34
CA ARG A 75 10.44 -4.92 26.33
C ARG A 75 9.81 -4.94 27.72
N PRO A 76 8.72 -4.19 27.97
CA PRO A 76 8.13 -4.02 29.30
C PRO A 76 7.83 -5.33 30.06
N LEU A 77 7.25 -6.33 29.40
CA LEU A 77 6.90 -7.60 30.05
C LEU A 77 8.12 -8.54 30.25
N PRO A 78 8.95 -8.81 29.22
CA PRO A 78 10.17 -9.63 29.37
C PRO A 78 11.11 -9.13 30.48
N SER A 79 11.28 -7.81 30.57
CA SER A 79 12.14 -7.14 31.57
C SER A 79 11.53 -6.98 32.96
N GLY A 80 10.29 -7.43 33.18
CA GLY A 80 9.60 -7.32 34.46
C GLY A 80 9.15 -5.91 34.85
N ARG A 81 9.28 -4.91 33.97
CA ARG A 81 8.84 -3.52 34.21
C ARG A 81 7.31 -3.36 34.24
N MET A 82 6.57 -4.36 33.79
CA MET A 82 5.11 -4.40 33.79
C MET A 82 4.60 -5.83 33.95
N GLY A 83 3.62 -6.03 34.83
CA GLY A 83 2.99 -7.34 35.04
C GLY A 83 2.03 -7.74 33.92
N ARG A 84 1.86 -9.06 33.73
CA ARG A 84 0.96 -9.62 32.69
C ARG A 84 -0.50 -9.20 32.89
N ALA A 85 -1.00 -9.21 34.13
CA ALA A 85 -2.37 -8.80 34.44
C ALA A 85 -2.64 -7.34 34.06
N HIS A 86 -1.67 -6.46 34.33
CA HIS A 86 -1.75 -5.04 33.96
C HIS A 86 -1.76 -4.84 32.44
N ALA A 87 -0.88 -5.56 31.73
CA ALA A 87 -0.87 -5.54 30.27
C ALA A 87 -2.17 -6.08 29.67
N ALA A 88 -2.76 -7.12 30.27
CA ALA A 88 -4.04 -7.69 29.84
C ALA A 88 -5.20 -6.71 30.06
N ALA A 89 -5.24 -6.02 31.20
CA ALA A 89 -6.23 -4.98 31.48
C ALA A 89 -6.11 -3.82 30.46
N PHE A 90 -4.88 -3.37 30.17
CA PHE A 90 -4.64 -2.37 29.13
C PHE A 90 -5.11 -2.85 27.74
N ALA A 91 -4.82 -4.10 27.39
CA ALA A 91 -5.24 -4.68 26.11
C ALA A 91 -6.77 -4.75 26.00
N ALA A 92 -7.46 -5.20 27.04
CA ALA A 92 -8.91 -5.26 27.08
C ALA A 92 -9.53 -3.86 26.98
N ALA A 93 -9.05 -2.91 27.79
CA ALA A 93 -9.55 -1.54 27.80
C ALA A 93 -9.37 -0.85 26.44
N THR A 94 -8.17 -0.92 25.85
CA THR A 94 -7.90 -0.31 24.53
C THR A 94 -8.63 -1.04 23.40
N GLY A 95 -8.79 -2.36 23.47
CA GLY A 95 -9.52 -3.14 22.48
C GLY A 95 -11.00 -2.79 22.46
N LEU A 96 -11.64 -2.82 23.63
CA LEU A 96 -13.06 -2.46 23.79
C LEU A 96 -13.30 -1.00 23.41
N ALA A 97 -12.47 -0.07 23.90
CA ALA A 97 -12.60 1.35 23.58
C ALA A 97 -12.40 1.61 22.08
N GLY A 98 -11.40 0.98 21.45
CA GLY A 98 -11.12 1.13 20.02
C GLY A 98 -12.25 0.63 19.14
N VAL A 99 -12.75 -0.59 19.40
CA VAL A 99 -13.86 -1.18 18.64
C VAL A 99 -15.15 -0.38 18.85
N ALA A 100 -15.46 0.02 20.10
CA ALA A 100 -16.62 0.85 20.39
C ALA A 100 -16.55 2.22 19.70
N LEU A 101 -15.37 2.86 19.70
CA LEU A 101 -15.16 4.14 19.04
C LEU A 101 -15.38 4.02 17.53
N LEU A 102 -14.85 2.98 16.88
CA LEU A 102 -15.08 2.73 15.45
C LEU A 102 -16.57 2.48 15.18
N HIS A 103 -17.26 1.70 16.01
CA HIS A 103 -18.68 1.43 15.81
C HIS A 103 -19.53 2.70 15.91
N GLN A 104 -19.25 3.55 16.91
CA GLN A 104 -20.03 4.76 17.19
C GLN A 104 -19.72 5.94 16.27
N LYS A 105 -18.46 6.08 15.83
CA LYS A 105 -17.99 7.26 15.07
C LYS A 105 -17.77 6.97 13.59
N THR A 106 -17.70 5.72 13.18
CA THR A 106 -17.61 5.34 11.76
C THR A 106 -18.77 4.42 11.39
N ASN A 107 -18.62 3.11 11.51
CA ASN A 107 -19.65 2.13 11.19
C ASN A 107 -19.30 0.72 11.71
N THR A 108 -20.30 -0.17 11.69
CA THR A 108 -20.19 -1.57 12.12
C THR A 108 -19.15 -2.36 11.33
N LEU A 109 -19.02 -2.12 10.02
CA LEU A 109 -18.04 -2.82 9.18
C LEU A 109 -16.61 -2.53 9.64
N THR A 110 -16.28 -1.25 9.85
CA THR A 110 -14.97 -0.82 10.33
C THR A 110 -14.67 -1.38 11.72
N ALA A 111 -15.66 -1.36 12.62
CA ALA A 111 -15.53 -1.94 13.96
C ALA A 111 -15.28 -3.45 13.91
N GLY A 112 -16.01 -4.17 13.04
CA GLY A 112 -15.84 -5.59 12.78
C GLY A 112 -14.45 -5.92 12.25
N LEU A 113 -13.96 -5.15 11.28
CA LEU A 113 -12.58 -5.27 10.77
C LEU A 113 -11.54 -5.02 11.88
N GLY A 114 -11.75 -4.02 12.72
CA GLY A 114 -10.87 -3.73 13.87
C GLY A 114 -10.82 -4.88 14.88
N ALA A 115 -11.98 -5.41 15.27
CA ALA A 115 -12.08 -6.55 16.19
C ALA A 115 -11.48 -7.83 15.58
N ALA A 116 -11.80 -8.12 14.32
CA ALA A 116 -11.24 -9.24 13.59
C ALA A 116 -9.71 -9.13 13.46
N ASN A 117 -9.17 -7.92 13.27
CA ASN A 117 -7.73 -7.72 13.17
C ASN A 117 -7.00 -7.92 14.51
N ILE A 118 -7.61 -7.53 15.64
CA ILE A 118 -7.09 -7.86 16.98
C ILE A 118 -6.98 -9.37 17.14
N PHE A 119 -8.06 -10.09 16.84
CA PHE A 119 -8.10 -11.56 16.91
C PHE A 119 -7.09 -12.21 15.95
N LEU A 120 -7.05 -11.77 14.70
CA LEU A 120 -6.12 -12.29 13.69
C LEU A 120 -4.66 -12.06 14.10
N TYR A 121 -4.32 -10.89 14.64
CA TYR A 121 -2.96 -10.58 15.07
C TYR A 121 -2.53 -11.37 16.32
N ALA A 122 -3.35 -11.31 17.36
CA ALA A 122 -3.01 -11.86 18.67
C ALA A 122 -3.31 -13.36 18.78
N GLY A 123 -4.46 -13.80 18.28
CA GLY A 123 -4.94 -15.17 18.40
C GLY A 123 -4.42 -16.12 17.32
N ILE A 124 -4.19 -15.64 16.09
CA ILE A 124 -3.75 -16.49 14.98
C ILE A 124 -2.27 -16.24 14.64
N TYR A 125 -1.94 -15.03 14.21
CA TYR A 125 -0.61 -14.70 13.71
C TYR A 125 0.47 -14.88 14.78
N THR A 126 0.27 -14.38 16.00
CA THR A 126 1.29 -14.42 17.06
C THR A 126 1.70 -15.85 17.41
N PRO A 127 0.79 -16.79 17.73
CA PRO A 127 1.15 -18.20 17.94
C PRO A 127 1.78 -18.85 16.71
N LEU A 128 1.31 -18.50 15.51
CA LEU A 128 1.79 -19.11 14.27
C LEU A 128 3.29 -18.87 14.02
N LYS A 129 3.87 -17.80 14.58
CA LYS A 129 5.30 -17.49 14.44
C LYS A 129 6.25 -18.58 14.95
N THR A 130 5.84 -19.40 15.92
CA THR A 130 6.66 -20.53 16.44
C THR A 130 6.24 -21.87 15.83
N VAL A 131 5.14 -21.90 15.08
CA VAL A 131 4.54 -23.13 14.53
C VAL A 131 4.85 -23.31 13.05
N SER A 132 4.70 -22.28 12.23
CA SER A 132 4.77 -22.42 10.76
C SER A 132 5.38 -21.21 10.07
N VAL A 133 6.06 -21.44 8.95
CA VAL A 133 6.53 -20.40 8.03
C VAL A 133 5.38 -19.56 7.46
N ALA A 134 4.15 -20.11 7.45
CA ALA A 134 2.93 -19.43 7.03
C ALA A 134 2.65 -18.13 7.82
N ASN A 135 3.27 -17.95 8.99
CA ASN A 135 3.14 -16.74 9.81
C ASN A 135 3.36 -15.44 9.00
N THR A 136 4.30 -15.42 8.05
CA THR A 136 4.61 -14.19 7.31
C THR A 136 3.47 -13.79 6.36
N TRP A 137 2.78 -14.76 5.77
CA TRP A 137 1.62 -14.51 4.91
C TRP A 137 0.39 -14.10 5.72
N VAL A 138 0.13 -14.75 6.85
CA VAL A 138 -0.96 -14.35 7.77
C VAL A 138 -0.70 -12.95 8.34
N GLY A 139 0.55 -12.65 8.69
CA GLY A 139 0.98 -11.33 9.13
C GLY A 139 0.78 -10.26 8.06
N ALA A 140 0.95 -10.60 6.78
CA ALA A 140 0.64 -9.69 5.69
C ALA A 140 -0.87 -9.41 5.55
N VAL A 141 -1.74 -10.39 5.84
CA VAL A 141 -3.19 -10.15 5.90
C VAL A 141 -3.53 -9.15 7.00
N VAL A 142 -2.96 -9.31 8.20
CA VAL A 142 -3.13 -8.34 9.30
C VAL A 142 -2.74 -6.93 8.86
N GLY A 143 -1.61 -6.81 8.16
CA GLY A 143 -1.10 -5.54 7.68
C GLY A 143 -1.93 -4.88 6.57
N ALA A 144 -2.70 -5.68 5.83
CA ALA A 144 -3.57 -5.21 4.74
C ALA A 144 -4.93 -4.68 5.23
N ILE A 145 -5.36 -5.05 6.45
CA ILE A 145 -6.67 -4.64 6.99
C ILE A 145 -6.78 -3.14 7.31
N PRO A 146 -5.78 -2.44 7.87
CA PRO A 146 -5.93 -1.03 8.25
C PRO A 146 -6.35 -0.09 7.11
N PRO A 147 -5.78 -0.15 5.88
CA PRO A 147 -6.32 0.59 4.74
C PRO A 147 -7.79 0.28 4.44
N LEU A 148 -8.20 -0.99 4.55
CA LEU A 148 -9.59 -1.40 4.36
C LEU A 148 -10.49 -0.82 5.45
N MET A 149 -10.04 -0.76 6.70
CA MET A 149 -10.74 -0.08 7.79
C MET A 149 -10.92 1.41 7.47
N GLY A 150 -9.87 2.05 6.98
CA GLY A 150 -9.91 3.43 6.52
C GLY A 150 -10.97 3.66 5.45
N TRP A 151 -10.91 2.87 4.38
CA TRP A 151 -11.84 2.96 3.26
C TRP A 151 -13.28 2.71 3.70
N ALA A 152 -13.52 1.62 4.44
CA ALA A 152 -14.83 1.28 4.97
C ALA A 152 -15.38 2.38 5.89
N ALA A 153 -14.53 3.05 6.67
CA ALA A 153 -14.95 4.17 7.50
C ALA A 153 -15.40 5.39 6.68
N ALA A 154 -14.83 5.61 5.50
CA ALA A 154 -15.20 6.71 4.61
C ALA A 154 -16.44 6.40 3.76
N THR A 155 -16.61 5.16 3.33
CA THR A 155 -17.66 4.78 2.35
C THR A 155 -18.81 3.97 2.93
N GLY A 156 -18.64 3.37 4.10
CA GLY A 156 -19.57 2.38 4.67
C GLY A 156 -19.45 0.97 4.09
N GLY A 157 -18.56 0.75 3.10
CA GLY A 157 -18.43 -0.52 2.38
C GLY A 157 -17.02 -0.83 1.89
N LEU A 158 -16.85 -1.97 1.23
CA LEU A 158 -15.59 -2.36 0.57
C LEU A 158 -15.86 -2.60 -0.91
N ASP A 159 -15.18 -1.85 -1.75
CA ASP A 159 -15.21 -2.00 -3.21
C ASP A 159 -13.85 -2.48 -3.73
N ILE A 160 -13.71 -2.55 -5.06
CA ILE A 160 -12.45 -2.94 -5.71
C ILE A 160 -11.29 -1.95 -5.42
N GLY A 161 -11.58 -0.68 -5.19
CA GLY A 161 -10.58 0.33 -4.83
C GLY A 161 -9.99 0.05 -3.43
N ALA A 162 -10.85 -0.30 -2.47
CA ALA A 162 -10.43 -0.76 -1.16
C ALA A 162 -9.52 -2.00 -1.29
N ALA A 163 -9.97 -3.00 -2.06
CA ALA A 163 -9.22 -4.23 -2.27
C ALA A 163 -7.82 -3.98 -2.86
N ILE A 164 -7.70 -3.08 -3.84
CA ILE A 164 -6.40 -2.72 -4.45
C ILE A 164 -5.45 -2.12 -3.41
N LEU A 165 -5.93 -1.24 -2.52
CA LEU A 165 -5.10 -0.68 -1.45
C LEU A 165 -4.67 -1.75 -0.44
N GLY A 166 -5.60 -2.61 -0.02
CA GLY A 166 -5.29 -3.73 0.87
C GLY A 166 -4.25 -4.68 0.26
N LEU A 167 -4.44 -5.07 -1.00
CA LEU A 167 -3.50 -5.91 -1.75
C LEU A 167 -2.14 -5.22 -1.95
N GLY A 168 -2.14 -3.90 -2.14
CA GLY A 168 -0.92 -3.08 -2.24
C GLY A 168 -0.07 -3.24 -1.00
N LEU A 169 -0.66 -3.08 0.20
CA LEU A 169 0.05 -3.32 1.45
C LEU A 169 0.45 -4.79 1.63
N TYR A 170 -0.46 -5.73 1.33
CA TYR A 170 -0.20 -7.16 1.44
C TYR A 170 1.05 -7.57 0.66
N PHE A 171 1.09 -7.26 -0.64
CA PHE A 171 2.20 -7.64 -1.51
C PHE A 171 3.47 -6.86 -1.21
N TRP A 172 3.38 -5.58 -0.84
CA TRP A 172 4.54 -4.79 -0.42
C TRP A 172 5.23 -5.35 0.83
N GLN A 173 4.46 -5.88 1.79
CA GLN A 173 5.01 -6.38 3.05
C GLN A 173 5.90 -7.62 2.87
N LEU A 174 5.64 -8.45 1.86
CA LEU A 174 6.38 -9.70 1.68
C LEU A 174 7.85 -9.50 1.28
N PRO A 175 8.26 -8.67 0.29
CA PRO A 175 9.67 -8.39 0.05
C PRO A 175 10.34 -7.73 1.27
N HIS A 176 9.64 -6.84 1.98
CA HIS A 176 10.13 -6.23 3.22
C HIS A 176 10.45 -7.28 4.31
N PHE A 177 9.48 -8.16 4.61
CA PHE A 177 9.63 -9.18 5.64
C PHE A 177 10.59 -10.30 5.24
N MET A 178 10.64 -10.69 3.96
CA MET A 178 11.63 -11.67 3.49
C MET A 178 13.06 -11.15 3.64
N ALA A 179 13.29 -9.88 3.31
CA ALA A 179 14.58 -9.24 3.52
C ALA A 179 14.95 -9.15 5.02
N LEU A 180 14.00 -8.72 5.86
CA LEU A 180 14.22 -8.65 7.31
C LEU A 180 14.47 -10.02 7.94
N ALA A 181 13.68 -11.02 7.56
CA ALA A 181 13.83 -12.39 8.03
C ALA A 181 15.20 -12.96 7.66
N TRP A 182 15.72 -12.65 6.46
CA TRP A 182 17.06 -13.05 6.04
C TRP A 182 18.15 -12.38 6.90
N ILE A 183 18.05 -11.07 7.10
CA ILE A 183 19.03 -10.28 7.88
C ILE A 183 19.07 -10.76 9.34
N SER A 184 17.90 -11.02 9.94
CA SER A 184 17.75 -11.39 11.35
C SER A 184 17.56 -12.88 11.59
N ARG A 185 17.94 -13.75 10.63
CA ARG A 185 17.69 -15.21 10.70
C ARG A 185 18.23 -15.88 11.97
N LYS A 186 19.40 -15.43 12.45
CA LYS A 186 20.03 -15.97 13.68
C LYS A 186 19.22 -15.61 14.92
N ASP A 187 18.74 -14.38 15.01
CA ASP A 187 17.91 -13.93 16.14
C ASP A 187 16.56 -14.65 16.15
N TYR A 188 15.96 -14.86 14.97
CA TYR A 188 14.72 -15.61 14.85
C TYR A 188 14.90 -17.08 15.26
N ALA A 189 16.00 -17.71 14.87
CA ALA A 189 16.33 -19.07 15.31
C ALA A 189 16.50 -19.15 16.83
N GLY A 190 17.20 -18.18 17.44
CA GLY A 190 17.38 -18.10 18.89
C GLY A 190 16.07 -17.92 19.68
N GLY A 191 15.09 -17.22 19.11
CA GLY A 191 13.74 -17.09 19.67
C GLY A 191 12.80 -18.27 19.35
N GLY A 192 13.26 -19.32 18.67
CA GLY A 192 12.41 -20.45 18.28
C GLY A 192 11.36 -20.13 17.20
N HIS A 193 11.54 -19.04 16.46
CA HIS A 193 10.64 -18.66 15.37
C HIS A 193 10.85 -19.54 14.12
N ARG A 194 9.74 -19.95 13.50
CA ARG A 194 9.72 -20.74 12.26
C ARG A 194 9.63 -19.81 11.06
N MET A 195 10.74 -19.16 10.70
CA MET A 195 10.81 -18.27 9.53
C MET A 195 11.32 -19.02 8.30
N LEU A 196 10.89 -18.61 7.09
CA LEU A 196 11.31 -19.24 5.83
C LEU A 196 12.85 -19.34 5.65
N PRO A 197 13.67 -18.32 6.01
CA PRO A 197 15.13 -18.43 5.94
C PRO A 197 15.75 -19.55 6.76
N LEU A 198 15.06 -20.06 7.79
CA LEU A 198 15.57 -21.15 8.61
C LEU A 198 15.57 -22.50 7.86
N ILE A 199 14.60 -22.68 6.96
CA ILE A 199 14.46 -23.88 6.11
C ILE A 199 14.96 -23.67 4.67
N ASP A 200 15.52 -22.48 4.39
CA ASP A 200 16.15 -22.14 3.11
C ASP A 200 17.54 -21.54 3.35
N PRO A 201 18.57 -22.37 3.66
CA PRO A 201 19.93 -21.89 3.88
C PRO A 201 20.52 -21.15 2.67
N SER A 202 20.05 -21.48 1.47
CA SER A 202 20.49 -20.86 0.22
C SER A 202 19.96 -19.44 0.00
N GLY A 203 18.83 -19.10 0.64
CA GLY A 203 18.11 -17.84 0.44
C GLY A 203 17.38 -17.70 -0.88
N LYS A 204 17.48 -18.68 -1.79
CA LYS A 204 16.84 -18.61 -3.11
C LYS A 204 15.32 -18.58 -3.03
N ARG A 205 14.71 -19.37 -2.13
CA ARG A 205 13.25 -19.38 -1.94
C ARG A 205 12.79 -18.09 -1.29
N VAL A 206 13.53 -17.60 -0.27
CA VAL A 206 13.25 -16.32 0.38
C VAL A 206 13.26 -15.17 -0.63
N ALA A 207 14.29 -15.10 -1.47
CA ALA A 207 14.41 -14.09 -2.50
C ALA A 207 13.37 -14.26 -3.63
N ALA A 208 13.03 -15.49 -4.01
CA ALA A 208 12.00 -15.76 -5.00
C ALA A 208 10.61 -15.31 -4.52
N VAL A 209 10.28 -15.53 -3.25
CA VAL A 209 9.05 -15.03 -2.65
C VAL A 209 9.04 -13.50 -2.65
N ALA A 210 10.16 -12.84 -2.33
CA ALA A 210 10.26 -11.38 -2.38
C ALA A 210 9.99 -10.85 -3.80
N LEU A 211 10.68 -11.39 -4.82
CA LEU A 211 10.53 -10.97 -6.21
C LEU A 211 9.11 -11.23 -6.73
N ARG A 212 8.55 -12.41 -6.47
CA ARG A 212 7.19 -12.78 -6.89
C ARG A 212 6.15 -11.78 -6.39
N ASN A 213 6.26 -11.33 -5.15
CA ASN A 213 5.31 -10.34 -4.62
C ASN A 213 5.55 -8.93 -5.16
N CYS A 214 6.79 -8.59 -5.57
CA CYS A 214 7.02 -7.36 -6.33
C CYS A 214 6.35 -7.41 -7.70
N LEU A 215 6.35 -8.58 -8.36
CA LEU A 215 5.62 -8.80 -9.62
C LEU A 215 4.11 -8.66 -9.45
N TYR A 216 3.54 -9.16 -8.34
CA TYR A 216 2.12 -8.97 -8.02
C TYR A 216 1.76 -7.54 -7.63
N LEU A 217 2.68 -6.81 -7.00
CA LEU A 217 2.50 -5.41 -6.65
C LEU A 217 2.53 -4.50 -7.89
N PHE A 218 3.33 -4.83 -8.90
CA PHE A 218 3.54 -4.03 -10.10
C PHE A 218 2.25 -3.58 -10.82
N PRO A 219 1.29 -4.47 -11.15
CA PRO A 219 0.08 -4.06 -11.85
C PRO A 219 -0.91 -3.28 -10.96
N LEU A 220 -0.76 -3.27 -9.63
CA LEU A 220 -1.80 -2.70 -8.75
C LEU A 220 -2.00 -1.19 -8.93
N GLY A 221 -0.94 -0.44 -9.24
CA GLY A 221 -1.07 0.99 -9.50
C GLY A 221 -1.77 1.28 -10.83
N MET A 222 -1.51 0.47 -11.86
CA MET A 222 -2.24 0.51 -13.12
C MET A 222 -3.72 0.17 -12.92
N LEU A 223 -4.00 -0.88 -12.14
CA LEU A 223 -5.37 -1.27 -11.78
C LEU A 223 -6.07 -0.15 -11.00
N ALA A 224 -5.38 0.53 -10.07
CA ALA A 224 -5.95 1.66 -9.34
C ALA A 224 -6.36 2.81 -10.26
N SER A 225 -5.57 3.12 -11.29
CA SER A 225 -5.92 4.13 -12.30
C SER A 225 -7.07 3.64 -13.19
N TRP A 226 -7.05 2.36 -13.56
CA TRP A 226 -8.04 1.75 -14.45
C TRP A 226 -9.44 1.76 -13.84
N VAL A 227 -9.57 1.36 -12.56
CA VAL A 227 -10.84 1.42 -11.80
C VAL A 227 -11.25 2.85 -11.39
N GLY A 228 -10.52 3.87 -11.87
CA GLY A 228 -10.78 5.28 -11.59
C GLY A 228 -10.55 5.69 -10.14
N ALA A 229 -9.76 4.95 -9.35
CA ALA A 229 -9.42 5.33 -7.97
C ALA A 229 -8.34 6.42 -7.92
N THR A 230 -7.51 6.46 -8.96
CA THR A 230 -6.44 7.46 -9.11
C THR A 230 -6.39 8.01 -10.53
N SER A 231 -5.59 9.06 -10.74
CA SER A 231 -5.31 9.59 -12.07
C SER A 231 -4.53 8.57 -12.92
N PRO A 232 -4.58 8.67 -14.26
CA PRO A 232 -3.74 7.85 -15.16
C PRO A 232 -2.24 8.05 -14.95
N TYR A 233 -1.79 9.22 -14.49
CA TYR A 233 -0.37 9.50 -14.21
C TYR A 233 0.19 8.61 -13.10
N PHE A 234 -0.66 8.26 -12.12
CA PHE A 234 -0.28 7.34 -11.05
C PHE A 234 0.13 5.96 -11.58
N ALA A 235 -0.44 5.48 -12.68
CA ALA A 235 -0.05 4.20 -13.27
C ALA A 235 1.44 4.17 -13.65
N TYR A 236 1.95 5.25 -14.24
CA TYR A 236 3.36 5.36 -14.63
C TYR A 236 4.28 5.54 -13.42
N GLU A 237 3.91 6.40 -12.48
CA GLU A 237 4.69 6.64 -11.26
C GLU A 237 4.79 5.38 -10.40
N SER A 238 3.66 4.71 -10.16
CA SER A 238 3.59 3.47 -9.38
C SER A 238 4.37 2.33 -10.03
N ALA A 239 4.33 2.21 -11.36
CA ALA A 239 5.13 1.25 -12.12
C ALA A 239 6.63 1.54 -11.96
N PHE A 240 7.05 2.81 -12.07
CA PHE A 240 8.44 3.22 -11.88
C PHE A 240 8.94 2.91 -10.46
N ILE A 241 8.18 3.33 -9.44
CA ILE A 241 8.50 3.11 -8.03
C ILE A 241 8.60 1.59 -7.73
N THR A 242 7.67 0.80 -8.25
CA THR A 242 7.64 -0.65 -8.02
C THR A 242 8.69 -1.40 -8.83
N ALA A 243 9.04 -0.93 -10.03
CA ALA A 243 10.16 -1.46 -10.81
C ALA A 243 11.49 -1.33 -10.05
N GLY A 244 11.74 -0.18 -9.40
CA GLY A 244 12.92 -0.01 -8.55
C GLY A 244 13.01 -1.05 -7.42
N LEU A 245 11.88 -1.31 -6.74
CA LEU A 245 11.81 -2.36 -5.72
C LEU A 245 12.01 -3.77 -6.31
N MET A 246 11.43 -4.03 -7.49
CA MET A 246 11.55 -5.29 -8.21
C MET A 246 12.99 -5.57 -8.63
N LEU A 247 13.74 -4.56 -9.11
CA LEU A 247 15.16 -4.67 -9.44
C LEU A 247 16.00 -5.02 -8.20
N CYS A 248 15.69 -4.44 -7.05
CA CYS A 248 16.34 -4.79 -5.78
C CYS A 248 16.04 -6.25 -5.39
N ALA A 249 14.80 -6.71 -5.58
CA ALA A 249 14.41 -8.08 -5.31
C ALA A 249 15.06 -9.08 -6.29
N ALA A 250 15.17 -8.72 -7.57
CA ALA A 250 15.86 -9.51 -8.59
C ALA A 250 17.37 -9.62 -8.28
N SER A 251 18.01 -8.53 -7.84
CA SER A 251 19.40 -8.54 -7.40
C SER A 251 19.61 -9.44 -6.18
N PHE A 252 18.65 -9.44 -5.24
CA PHE A 252 18.67 -10.37 -4.10
C PHE A 252 18.45 -11.82 -4.52
N LEU A 253 17.64 -12.10 -5.54
CA LEU A 253 17.46 -13.45 -6.07
C LEU A 253 18.71 -13.96 -6.81
N ALA A 254 19.34 -13.10 -7.60
CA ALA A 254 20.58 -13.42 -8.32
C ALA A 254 21.72 -13.74 -7.35
N ALA A 255 21.83 -12.98 -6.26
CA ALA A 255 22.80 -13.21 -5.20
C ALA A 255 22.15 -13.02 -3.81
N PRO A 256 21.68 -14.11 -3.16
CA PRO A 256 21.05 -14.08 -1.84
C PRO A 256 22.01 -13.78 -0.68
N THR A 257 22.59 -12.58 -0.68
CA THR A 257 23.57 -12.14 0.31
C THR A 257 22.94 -11.14 1.29
N THR A 258 23.51 -11.00 2.49
CA THR A 258 23.05 -10.02 3.48
C THR A 258 23.13 -8.57 2.97
N PRO A 259 24.15 -8.14 2.19
CA PRO A 259 24.15 -6.82 1.55
C PRO A 259 22.93 -6.59 0.65
N ASN A 260 22.62 -7.52 -0.26
CA ASN A 260 21.48 -7.39 -1.17
C ASN A 260 20.13 -7.38 -0.42
N ALA A 261 19.99 -8.21 0.62
CA ALA A 261 18.82 -8.16 1.48
C ALA A 261 18.68 -6.80 2.20
N ARG A 262 19.78 -6.17 2.63
CA ARG A 262 19.73 -4.84 3.25
C ARG A 262 19.31 -3.75 2.25
N VAL A 263 19.76 -3.84 1.01
CA VAL A 263 19.32 -2.93 -0.07
C VAL A 263 17.81 -3.09 -0.30
N LEU A 264 17.33 -4.33 -0.49
CA LEU A 264 15.90 -4.61 -0.63
C LEU A 264 15.08 -4.12 0.58
N PHE A 265 15.58 -4.35 1.80
CA PHE A 265 14.92 -3.88 3.03
C PHE A 265 14.79 -2.35 3.06
N ARG A 266 15.85 -1.61 2.74
CA ARG A 266 15.83 -0.13 2.68
C ARG A 266 14.94 0.37 1.54
N ALA A 267 15.02 -0.24 0.37
CA ALA A 267 14.18 0.10 -0.77
C ALA A 267 12.70 -0.08 -0.43
N SER A 268 12.33 -1.19 0.24
CA SER A 268 10.94 -1.42 0.66
C SER A 268 10.47 -0.39 1.70
N LEU A 269 11.33 0.03 2.64
CA LEU A 269 11.00 1.11 3.59
C LEU A 269 10.73 2.45 2.92
N LEU A 270 11.45 2.78 1.84
CA LEU A 270 11.22 4.00 1.07
C LEU A 270 10.00 3.87 0.14
N HIS A 271 9.79 2.69 -0.45
CA HIS A 271 8.70 2.43 -1.38
C HIS A 271 7.33 2.77 -0.77
N LEU A 272 7.01 2.27 0.43
CA LEU A 272 5.68 2.48 1.03
C LEU A 272 5.27 3.95 1.17
N PRO A 273 6.04 4.83 1.85
CA PRO A 273 5.65 6.22 2.01
C PRO A 273 5.58 6.96 0.67
N VAL A 274 6.48 6.66 -0.28
CA VAL A 274 6.46 7.29 -1.61
C VAL A 274 5.24 6.85 -2.41
N PHE A 275 4.95 5.55 -2.45
CA PHE A 275 3.79 4.99 -3.14
C PHE A 275 2.47 5.51 -2.55
N MET A 276 2.36 5.54 -1.21
CA MET A 276 1.18 6.06 -0.53
C MET A 276 0.99 7.56 -0.76
N ALA A 277 2.05 8.35 -0.70
CA ALA A 277 1.98 9.79 -1.00
C ALA A 277 1.52 10.02 -2.44
N ALA A 278 2.12 9.34 -3.41
CA ALA A 278 1.73 9.42 -4.82
C ALA A 278 0.26 9.01 -5.03
N TYR A 279 -0.19 7.94 -4.36
CA TYR A 279 -1.59 7.50 -4.42
C TYR A 279 -2.54 8.60 -3.94
N ILE A 280 -2.23 9.23 -2.80
CA ILE A 280 -3.08 10.28 -2.22
C ILE A 280 -3.07 11.55 -3.09
N VAL A 281 -1.92 11.94 -3.65
CA VAL A 281 -1.82 13.09 -4.56
C VAL A 281 -2.66 12.87 -5.82
N HIS A 282 -2.64 11.66 -6.37
CA HIS A 282 -3.38 11.30 -7.58
C HIS A 282 -4.79 10.78 -7.31
N ARG A 283 -5.24 10.79 -6.05
CA ARG A 283 -6.55 10.29 -5.65
C ARG A 283 -7.66 10.98 -6.45
N ARG A 284 -8.56 10.18 -7.02
CA ARG A 284 -9.82 10.69 -7.55
C ARG A 284 -10.90 10.64 -6.48
N PRO A 285 -11.76 11.68 -6.36
CA PRO A 285 -12.90 11.65 -5.46
C PRO A 285 -13.71 10.37 -5.62
N ASN A 286 -14.04 9.71 -4.52
CA ASN A 286 -14.90 8.54 -4.56
C ASN A 286 -16.37 8.97 -4.68
N THR A 287 -16.79 9.33 -5.89
CA THR A 287 -18.19 9.65 -6.22
C THR A 287 -18.92 8.50 -6.90
N ASN A 288 -18.19 7.45 -7.29
CA ASN A 288 -18.72 6.35 -8.10
C ASN A 288 -18.90 5.09 -7.24
N PRO A 289 -20.15 4.75 -6.85
CA PRO A 289 -20.40 3.55 -6.04
C PRO A 289 -20.19 2.25 -6.82
N ASP A 290 -20.18 2.27 -8.16
CA ASP A 290 -20.01 1.06 -9.00
C ASP A 290 -18.74 1.09 -9.86
N ARG A 291 -17.58 0.99 -9.20
CA ARG A 291 -16.28 0.86 -9.90
C ARG A 291 -16.19 -0.40 -10.77
N LEU A 292 -17.03 -1.41 -10.54
CA LEU A 292 -17.06 -2.61 -11.37
C LEU A 292 -17.74 -2.35 -12.71
N ALA A 293 -18.81 -1.55 -12.73
CA ALA A 293 -19.42 -1.08 -13.97
C ALA A 293 -18.40 -0.33 -14.85
N LEU A 294 -17.58 0.55 -14.26
CA LEU A 294 -16.53 1.27 -15.00
C LEU A 294 -15.52 0.32 -15.67
N VAL A 295 -15.07 -0.72 -14.95
CA VAL A 295 -14.16 -1.74 -15.50
C VAL A 295 -14.83 -2.51 -16.63
N ARG A 296 -16.08 -2.93 -16.44
CA ARG A 296 -16.87 -3.62 -17.46
C ARG A 296 -17.01 -2.77 -18.71
N ASP A 297 -17.35 -1.49 -18.57
CA ASP A 297 -17.58 -0.61 -19.72
C ASP A 297 -16.28 -0.35 -20.48
N GLN A 298 -15.15 -0.19 -19.77
CA GLN A 298 -13.82 -0.13 -20.39
C GLN A 298 -13.44 -1.43 -21.11
N LEU A 299 -13.79 -2.60 -20.57
CA LEU A 299 -13.55 -3.89 -21.21
C LEU A 299 -14.45 -4.11 -22.43
N ARG A 300 -15.70 -3.65 -22.39
CA ARG A 300 -16.62 -3.65 -23.54
C ARG A 300 -16.06 -2.82 -24.69
N LEU A 301 -15.44 -1.68 -24.41
CA LEU A 301 -14.73 -0.89 -25.43
C LEU A 301 -13.57 -1.66 -26.08
N LEU A 302 -12.98 -2.61 -25.36
CA LEU A 302 -11.93 -3.51 -25.86
C LEU A 302 -12.49 -4.81 -26.48
N GLY A 303 -13.81 -4.93 -26.63
CA GLY A 303 -14.48 -6.12 -27.18
C GLY A 303 -14.55 -7.31 -26.23
N ILE A 304 -14.32 -7.11 -24.93
CA ILE A 304 -14.31 -8.15 -23.90
C ILE A 304 -15.56 -7.99 -23.01
N ASP A 305 -16.51 -8.91 -23.12
CA ASP A 305 -17.68 -8.93 -22.22
C ASP A 305 -17.44 -9.85 -21.02
N ILE A 306 -17.30 -9.24 -19.84
CA ILE A 306 -17.17 -9.95 -18.56
C ILE A 306 -18.48 -9.96 -17.75
N GLY A 307 -19.57 -9.39 -18.27
CA GLY A 307 -20.87 -9.37 -17.58
C GLY A 307 -21.31 -10.75 -17.08
N PRO A 308 -21.32 -11.79 -17.93
CA PRO A 308 -21.68 -13.15 -17.52
C PRO A 308 -20.75 -13.74 -16.45
N LEU A 309 -19.46 -13.36 -16.47
CA LEU A 309 -18.48 -13.82 -15.49
C LEU A 309 -18.70 -13.15 -14.13
N LEU A 310 -18.97 -11.84 -14.12
CA LEU A 310 -19.23 -11.07 -12.89
C LEU A 310 -20.52 -11.52 -12.21
N GLU A 311 -21.58 -11.77 -12.98
CA GLU A 311 -22.83 -12.32 -12.44
C GLU A 311 -22.61 -13.72 -11.84
N ARG A 312 -21.86 -14.58 -12.53
CA ARG A 312 -21.58 -15.95 -12.07
C ARG A 312 -20.70 -16.00 -10.81
N LEU A 313 -19.68 -15.14 -10.72
CA LEU A 313 -18.71 -15.18 -9.62
C LEU A 313 -19.13 -14.35 -8.40
N PHE A 314 -19.80 -13.22 -8.63
CA PHE A 314 -20.07 -12.23 -7.59
C PHE A 314 -21.56 -11.92 -7.42
N GLY A 315 -22.45 -12.57 -8.19
CA GLY A 315 -23.88 -12.27 -8.15
C GLY A 315 -24.20 -10.82 -8.50
N TRP A 316 -23.29 -10.15 -9.22
CA TRP A 316 -23.43 -8.74 -9.57
C TRP A 316 -24.58 -8.59 -10.56
N LYS A 317 -25.59 -7.81 -10.15
CA LYS A 317 -26.71 -7.40 -10.99
C LYS A 317 -26.60 -5.90 -11.22
N GLU A 318 -26.79 -5.50 -12.46
CA GLU A 318 -26.78 -4.09 -12.85
C GLU A 318 -27.81 -3.33 -12.01
N THR A 319 -27.36 -2.30 -11.30
CA THR A 319 -28.27 -1.41 -10.58
C THR A 319 -28.83 -0.40 -11.57
N GLU A 320 -30.13 -0.12 -11.50
CA GLU A 320 -30.83 0.79 -12.43
C GLU A 320 -30.16 2.18 -12.50
N ALA A 321 -29.52 2.62 -11.42
CA ALA A 321 -28.74 3.87 -11.37
C ALA A 321 -27.50 3.88 -12.28
N ALA A 322 -26.86 2.72 -12.53
CA ALA A 322 -25.73 2.60 -13.45
C ALA A 322 -26.20 2.60 -14.92
N ALA A 323 -27.38 2.04 -15.20
CA ALA A 323 -28.02 2.07 -16.52
C ALA A 323 -28.47 3.50 -16.88
N GLU A 324 -29.03 4.25 -15.93
CA GLU A 324 -29.40 5.66 -16.12
C GLU A 324 -28.18 6.57 -16.29
N ALA A 325 -27.10 6.37 -15.52
CA ALA A 325 -25.88 7.16 -15.69
C ALA A 325 -25.23 6.96 -17.08
N GLY A 326 -25.26 5.72 -17.60
CA GLY A 326 -24.80 5.42 -18.96
C GLY A 326 -25.72 5.97 -20.06
N ALA A 327 -27.03 6.07 -19.80
CA ALA A 327 -27.99 6.69 -20.72
C ALA A 327 -27.85 8.23 -20.73
N VAL A 328 -27.62 8.86 -19.58
CA VAL A 328 -27.42 10.31 -19.46
C VAL A 328 -26.12 10.77 -20.14
N GLU A 329 -25.07 9.94 -20.14
CA GLU A 329 -23.83 10.24 -20.86
C GLU A 329 -23.93 9.97 -22.37
N ALA A 330 -24.84 9.08 -22.80
CA ALA A 330 -25.14 8.79 -24.21
C ALA A 330 -26.11 9.81 -24.85
N ASP A 331 -27.02 10.39 -24.06
CA ASP A 331 -27.99 11.41 -24.50
C ASP A 331 -27.47 12.85 -24.34
N ALA A 332 -26.24 13.04 -23.85
CA ALA A 332 -25.57 14.33 -23.88
C ALA A 332 -25.15 14.67 -25.32
N GLU A 333 -26.05 15.27 -26.09
CA GLU A 333 -25.68 16.07 -27.27
C GLU A 333 -24.51 17.00 -26.89
N PRO A 334 -23.54 17.23 -27.79
CA PRO A 334 -22.42 18.12 -27.50
C PRO A 334 -22.95 19.55 -27.37
N ALA A 335 -23.28 19.93 -26.14
CA ALA A 335 -23.78 21.26 -25.82
C ALA A 335 -22.75 22.28 -26.31
N ALA A 336 -23.17 23.05 -27.30
CA ALA A 336 -22.42 24.12 -27.89
C ALA A 336 -21.91 25.10 -26.82
N ARG A 337 -20.61 25.40 -26.91
CA ARG A 337 -19.98 26.70 -26.64
C ARG A 337 -20.46 27.44 -25.37
N GLY A 338 -19.86 27.09 -24.23
CA GLY A 338 -19.68 27.98 -23.08
C GLY A 338 -18.27 28.55 -23.08
N THR A 339 -18.15 29.88 -23.16
CA THR A 339 -16.92 30.68 -23.24
C THR A 339 -15.95 30.39 -22.09
N SER A 340 -14.72 29.98 -22.41
CA SER A 340 -13.60 30.02 -21.46
C SER A 340 -13.05 31.45 -21.40
N LEU A 341 -12.62 31.88 -20.21
CA LEU A 341 -12.11 33.23 -19.95
C LEU A 341 -10.75 33.55 -20.62
N PHE A 342 -10.24 32.65 -21.47
CA PHE A 342 -8.98 32.80 -22.19
C PHE A 342 -9.11 32.18 -23.58
N GLY A 343 -9.53 33.00 -24.55
CA GLY A 343 -9.81 32.59 -25.93
C GLY A 343 -8.59 32.12 -26.70
N TRP A 344 -8.39 30.81 -26.78
CA TRP A 344 -7.47 30.16 -27.72
C TRP A 344 -8.24 29.12 -28.54
N HIS A 345 -8.22 29.27 -29.87
CA HIS A 345 -8.72 28.28 -30.84
C HIS A 345 -7.55 27.40 -31.30
N MET A 346 -7.77 26.08 -31.34
CA MET A 346 -6.93 25.12 -32.05
C MET A 346 -7.85 24.35 -33.01
N ASP A 347 -7.63 24.52 -34.31
CA ASP A 347 -8.37 23.80 -35.35
C ASP A 347 -7.91 22.34 -35.43
N ALA A 348 -8.89 21.44 -35.51
CA ALA A 348 -8.69 20.00 -35.57
C ALA A 348 -8.65 19.54 -37.03
N ASP A 349 -7.52 19.72 -37.73
CA ASP A 349 -7.32 19.12 -39.07
C ASP A 349 -5.84 18.86 -39.42
N SER A 350 -5.02 18.43 -38.45
CA SER A 350 -3.71 17.83 -38.77
C SER A 350 -3.29 16.74 -37.78
N ILE A 351 -3.70 15.51 -38.06
CA ILE A 351 -3.14 14.26 -37.51
C ILE A 351 -2.55 13.55 -38.75
N SER A 352 -1.29 13.12 -38.86
CA SER A 352 -0.60 12.12 -38.02
C SER A 352 0.93 12.06 -38.35
N PRO A 353 1.78 11.19 -37.75
CA PRO A 353 3.07 11.52 -37.10
C PRO A 353 4.26 10.82 -37.84
N PRO A 354 5.42 10.37 -37.26
CA PRO A 354 6.02 10.53 -35.92
C PRO A 354 7.58 10.73 -35.92
N VAL A 355 8.16 10.69 -34.72
CA VAL A 355 9.53 10.24 -34.35
C VAL A 355 10.69 11.27 -34.37
N SER A 356 11.02 11.64 -33.13
CA SER A 356 12.37 11.73 -32.52
C SER A 356 13.31 12.92 -32.78
N VAL A 357 14.12 13.08 -31.74
CA VAL A 357 15.46 13.68 -31.66
C VAL A 357 15.51 15.17 -31.25
N LEU A 358 16.41 15.41 -30.27
CA LEU A 358 17.11 16.66 -29.93
C LEU A 358 16.49 17.55 -28.84
N PHE A 359 16.84 17.24 -27.59
CA PHE A 359 17.38 18.27 -26.71
C PHE A 359 18.91 18.24 -26.79
N ALA A 360 19.49 19.21 -27.48
CA ALA A 360 20.81 19.75 -27.18
C ALA A 360 20.64 21.27 -26.97
N PRO A 361 21.33 21.89 -25.99
CA PRO A 361 21.06 23.28 -25.61
C PRO A 361 21.74 24.27 -26.55
N GLN A 362 21.10 25.43 -26.68
CA GLN A 362 21.52 26.55 -27.52
C GLN A 362 22.79 27.26 -27.03
N LEU A 363 23.66 27.54 -28.00
CA LEU A 363 24.36 28.81 -28.31
C LEU A 363 25.07 29.62 -27.21
N GLY A 364 26.33 29.97 -27.51
CA GLY A 364 26.79 31.35 -27.33
C GLY A 364 28.31 31.54 -27.27
N ALA A 365 28.89 32.05 -28.37
CA ALA A 365 29.78 33.24 -28.42
C ALA A 365 30.97 33.15 -29.41
N ARG A 366 30.86 33.98 -30.46
CA ARG A 366 31.88 34.83 -31.14
C ARG A 366 33.32 34.32 -31.37
N ARG A 367 33.73 34.35 -32.65
CA ARG A 367 34.84 35.12 -33.30
C ARG A 367 35.19 34.38 -34.61
N GLY A 368 35.12 35.01 -35.79
CA GLY A 368 36.14 35.92 -36.31
C GLY A 368 36.97 35.19 -37.39
N VAL A 369 36.61 35.37 -38.66
CA VAL A 369 37.33 34.97 -39.90
C VAL A 369 38.61 35.83 -40.00
N PRO A 370 39.80 35.33 -40.46
CA PRO A 370 40.00 35.08 -41.89
C PRO A 370 40.88 33.90 -42.36
N ASP A 371 40.52 33.45 -43.55
CA ASP A 371 41.25 32.63 -44.53
C ASP A 371 42.51 33.34 -45.03
N PRO A 372 43.64 32.62 -45.10
CA PRO A 372 44.44 32.69 -46.32
C PRO A 372 45.08 31.33 -46.67
N SER A 373 44.70 30.74 -47.80
CA SER A 373 45.64 30.48 -48.91
C SER A 373 45.05 29.58 -49.99
N LYS A 374 44.97 30.16 -51.20
CA LYS A 374 44.94 29.45 -52.48
C LYS A 374 46.30 28.83 -52.78
N HIS A 375 46.26 27.63 -53.36
CA HIS A 375 47.10 27.07 -54.44
C HIS A 375 48.61 27.38 -54.51
N ALA A 376 49.44 26.32 -54.53
CA ALA A 376 50.14 25.84 -55.74
C ALA A 376 51.06 24.63 -55.42
N ASP A 377 51.00 23.59 -56.27
CA ASP A 377 52.03 22.69 -56.85
C ASP A 377 53.32 22.39 -56.08
N GLY A 378 53.95 21.22 -56.08
CA GLY A 378 53.88 19.96 -56.84
C GLY A 378 55.20 19.20 -56.59
N GLY A 379 55.22 17.86 -56.68
CA GLY A 379 56.42 17.03 -56.48
C GLY A 379 56.12 15.58 -56.21
#